data_AF-A0A285BRA1-F1
#
_entry.id   AF-A0A285BRA1-F1
#
_cell.length_a   1.000
_cell.length_b   1.000
_cell.length_c   1.000
_cell.angle_alpha   90.00
_cell.angle_beta   90.00
_cell.angle_gamma   90.00
#
_symmetry.space_group_name_H-M   'P 1'
#
loop_
_entity.id
_entity.type
_entity.pdbx_description
1 polymer ?
#
loop_
_entity_poly.entity_id
_entity_poly.type
_entity_poly.pdbx_seq_one_letter_code
_entity_poly.pdbx_strand_id
1 'polypeptide(L)'
;MDVYEDPATWAPERPRPKGQLAVRFVLTVLYTPVQIVLWLVALAAFLVVGLATEIITVFSTSYEQGLFKAMDRVLDPLAKWPSWCVSWPELRHEGDAAYYRARVEKKVGRWTKRASVPRKAGKPRPPVECAIPLRDYRGVGGAYVAQVALAQGWELRPTDVRKEVRLWWSAAS
;
A
#
# COMPACT_ATOMS: atom_id res chain seq x y z
N MET A 1 16.65 -13.53 16.71
CA MET A 1 17.13 -14.35 15.58
C MET A 1 16.13 -14.15 14.47
N ASP A 2 16.46 -13.32 13.48
CA ASP A 2 15.62 -13.13 12.30
C ASP A 2 15.75 -14.39 11.45
N VAL A 3 14.76 -15.27 11.55
CA VAL A 3 14.69 -16.47 10.71
C VAL A 3 14.47 -15.96 9.29
N TYR A 4 15.53 -15.99 8.48
CA TYR A 4 15.43 -15.73 7.05
C TYR A 4 14.70 -16.94 6.45
N GLU A 5 13.38 -16.83 6.38
CA GLU A 5 12.54 -17.86 5.77
C GLU A 5 12.90 -17.94 4.28
N ASP A 6 13.31 -19.12 3.81
CA ASP A 6 13.72 -19.30 2.43
C ASP A 6 12.56 -18.90 1.48
N PRO A 7 12.77 -17.92 0.58
CA PRO A 7 11.76 -17.48 -0.36
C PRO A 7 11.14 -18.60 -1.19
N ALA A 8 11.85 -19.71 -1.40
CA ALA A 8 11.36 -20.88 -2.13
C ALA A 8 10.17 -21.58 -1.42
N THR A 9 10.01 -21.38 -0.12
CA THR A 9 8.92 -21.97 0.68
C THR A 9 7.62 -21.16 0.63
N TRP A 10 7.66 -19.95 0.06
CA TRP A 10 6.54 -19.01 0.03
C TRP A 10 5.50 -19.35 -1.05
N ALA A 11 4.75 -20.42 -0.80
CA ALA A 11 3.73 -20.94 -1.68
C ALA A 11 2.53 -19.99 -1.86
N PRO A 12 1.74 -20.15 -2.95
CA PRO A 12 0.46 -19.47 -3.12
C PRO A 12 -0.50 -19.77 -1.98
N GLU A 13 -1.27 -18.76 -1.59
CA GLU A 13 -2.31 -18.91 -0.57
C GLU A 13 -3.53 -19.59 -1.18
N ARG A 14 -4.25 -20.40 -0.39
CA ARG A 14 -5.45 -21.09 -0.88
C ARG A 14 -6.49 -20.06 -1.38
N PRO A 15 -7.11 -20.31 -2.56
CA PRO A 15 -8.19 -19.48 -3.07
C PRO A 15 -9.33 -19.42 -2.06
N ARG A 16 -9.85 -18.21 -1.82
CA ARG A 16 -11.01 -18.05 -0.93
C ARG A 16 -12.29 -18.56 -1.61
N PRO A 17 -13.26 -19.09 -0.85
CA PRO A 17 -14.53 -19.52 -1.42
C PRO A 17 -15.27 -18.33 -2.04
N LYS A 18 -15.79 -18.52 -3.27
CA LYS A 18 -16.44 -17.46 -4.07
C LYS A 18 -17.60 -16.78 -3.33
N GLY A 19 -18.38 -17.54 -2.56
CA GLY A 19 -19.50 -16.99 -1.77
C GLY A 19 -19.04 -15.98 -0.71
N GLN A 20 -17.96 -16.30 0.03
CA GLN A 20 -17.39 -15.37 1.01
C GLN A 20 -16.84 -14.11 0.33
N LEU A 21 -16.25 -14.27 -0.85
CA LEU A 21 -15.70 -13.14 -1.62
C LEU A 21 -16.80 -12.22 -2.16
N ALA A 22 -17.90 -12.79 -2.65
CA ALA A 22 -19.07 -12.04 -3.09
C ALA A 22 -19.69 -11.23 -1.95
N VAL A 23 -19.86 -11.82 -0.76
CA VAL A 23 -20.35 -11.10 0.44
C VAL A 23 -19.43 -9.94 0.78
N ARG A 24 -18.11 -10.17 0.82
CA ARG A 24 -17.14 -9.10 1.09
C ARG A 24 -17.16 -8.01 0.02
N PHE A 25 -17.34 -8.37 -1.25
CA PHE A 25 -17.47 -7.41 -2.34
C PHE A 25 -18.72 -6.54 -2.16
N VAL A 26 -19.88 -7.14 -1.87
CA VAL A 26 -21.12 -6.40 -1.58
C VAL A 26 -20.93 -5.45 -0.39
N LEU A 27 -20.33 -5.93 0.71
CA LEU A 27 -19.99 -5.07 1.85
C LEU A 27 -19.05 -3.93 1.44
N THR A 28 -18.10 -4.18 0.54
CA THR A 28 -17.16 -3.15 0.05
C THR A 28 -17.91 -2.08 -0.73
N VAL A 29 -18.83 -2.48 -1.61
CA VAL A 29 -19.67 -1.55 -2.38
C VAL A 29 -20.54 -0.70 -1.46
N LEU A 30 -21.12 -1.29 -0.41
CA LEU A 30 -21.94 -0.58 0.57
C LEU A 30 -21.12 0.35 1.48
N TYR A 31 -19.89 -0.03 1.81
CA TYR A 31 -18.99 0.76 2.64
C TYR A 31 -18.33 1.92 1.90
N THR A 32 -18.07 1.76 0.60
CA THR A 32 -17.44 2.79 -0.24
C THR A 32 -18.12 4.17 -0.15
N PRO A 33 -19.46 4.31 -0.28
CA PRO A 33 -20.11 5.62 -0.14
C PRO A 33 -19.95 6.20 1.26
N VAL A 34 -20.03 5.38 2.31
CA VAL A 34 -19.78 5.81 3.70
C VAL A 34 -18.37 6.37 3.84
N GLN A 35 -17.38 5.68 3.27
CA GLN A 35 -15.99 6.15 3.29
C GLN A 35 -15.85 7.47 2.54
N ILE A 36 -16.46 7.63 1.35
CA ILE A 36 -16.45 8.89 0.59
C ILE A 36 -17.03 10.05 1.44
N VAL A 37 -18.14 9.82 2.13
CA VAL A 37 -18.72 10.82 3.03
C VAL A 37 -17.74 11.20 4.14
N LEU A 38 -17.06 10.22 4.76
CA LEU A 38 -16.05 10.50 5.77
C LEU A 38 -14.88 11.32 5.22
N TRP A 39 -14.42 11.06 3.99
CA TRP A 39 -13.43 11.89 3.31
C TRP A 39 -13.91 13.32 3.09
N LEU A 40 -15.16 13.51 2.67
CA LEU A 40 -15.74 14.84 2.47
C LEU A 40 -15.88 15.61 3.79
N VAL A 41 -16.30 14.93 4.87
CA VAL A 41 -16.38 15.53 6.20
C VAL A 41 -14.99 15.93 6.71
N ALA A 42 -13.99 15.06 6.56
CA ALA A 42 -12.62 15.38 6.94
C ALA A 42 -12.08 16.57 6.13
N LEU A 43 -12.31 16.60 4.82
CA LEU A 43 -11.94 17.71 3.95
C LEU A 43 -12.62 19.02 4.40
N ALA A 44 -13.92 19.00 4.66
CA ALA A 44 -14.66 20.16 5.14
C ALA A 44 -14.12 20.67 6.49
N ALA A 45 -13.83 19.76 7.42
CA ALA A 45 -13.23 20.11 8.70
C ALA A 45 -11.85 20.77 8.52
N PHE A 46 -10.99 20.22 7.66
CA PHE A 46 -9.68 20.83 7.35
C PHE A 46 -9.81 22.17 6.65
N LEU A 47 -10.81 22.37 5.79
CA LEU A 47 -11.07 23.68 5.17
C LEU A 47 -11.49 24.72 6.21
N VAL A 48 -12.37 24.36 7.15
CA VAL A 48 -12.79 25.28 8.24
C VAL A 48 -11.60 25.62 9.13
N VAL A 49 -10.80 24.62 9.52
CA VAL A 49 -9.58 24.85 10.31
C VAL A 49 -8.59 25.71 9.52
N GLY A 50 -8.38 25.42 8.24
CA GLY A 50 -7.52 26.19 7.34
C GLY A 50 -7.91 27.66 7.24
N LEU A 51 -9.21 27.95 7.07
CA LEU A 51 -9.73 29.32 7.09
C LEU A 51 -9.49 30.02 8.43
N ALA A 52 -9.62 29.29 9.55
CA ALA A 52 -9.30 29.83 10.87
C ALA A 52 -7.78 30.01 11.09
N THR A 53 -6.94 29.21 10.42
CA THR A 53 -5.49 29.27 10.59
C THR A 53 -4.87 30.54 10.03
N GLU A 54 -5.45 31.18 9.00
CA GLU A 54 -4.95 32.49 8.49
C GLU A 54 -4.91 33.58 9.58
N ILE A 55 -5.73 33.45 10.64
CA ILE A 55 -5.76 34.38 11.78
C ILE A 55 -4.66 34.06 12.81
N ILE A 56 -4.16 32.82 12.86
CA ILE A 56 -3.35 32.26 13.96
C ILE A 56 -1.89 32.02 13.54
N THR A 57 -1.61 31.72 12.27
CA THR A 57 -0.25 31.37 11.79
C THR A 57 0.74 32.54 11.86
N VAL A 58 0.28 33.78 12.04
CA VAL A 58 1.13 34.94 12.33
C VAL A 58 1.93 34.75 13.63
N PHE A 59 1.48 33.90 14.56
CA PHE A 59 2.01 33.88 15.94
C PHE A 59 2.77 32.61 16.36
N SER A 60 2.78 31.49 15.61
CA SER A 60 3.50 30.30 16.11
C SER A 60 3.78 29.20 15.07
N THR A 61 5.06 28.88 14.87
CA THR A 61 5.55 27.70 14.14
C THR A 61 5.23 26.37 14.87
N SER A 62 4.96 26.43 16.18
CA SER A 62 4.56 25.25 16.97
C SER A 62 3.14 24.78 16.63
N TYR A 63 2.26 25.72 16.28
CA TYR A 63 0.89 25.44 15.86
C TYR A 63 0.86 24.68 14.52
N GLU A 64 1.70 25.06 13.55
CA GLU A 64 1.81 24.35 12.27
C GLU A 64 2.22 22.88 12.45
N GLN A 65 3.22 22.61 13.30
CA GLN A 65 3.62 21.22 13.61
C GLN A 65 2.51 20.42 14.30
N GLY A 66 1.73 21.06 15.17
CA GLY A 66 0.55 20.46 15.79
C GLY A 66 -0.53 20.11 14.77
N LEU A 67 -0.79 21.01 13.83
CA LEU A 67 -1.76 20.82 12.75
C LEU A 67 -1.35 19.69 11.80
N PHE A 68 -0.08 19.64 11.38
CA PHE A 68 0.42 18.53 10.56
C PHE A 68 0.29 17.18 11.27
N LYS A 69 0.63 17.10 12.56
CA LYS A 69 0.45 15.88 13.36
C LYS A 69 -1.03 15.49 13.48
N ALA A 70 -1.94 16.46 13.58
CA ALA A 70 -3.37 16.21 13.62
C ALA A 70 -3.89 15.72 12.26
N MET A 71 -3.43 16.34 11.16
CA MET A 71 -3.69 15.90 9.79
C MET A 71 -3.25 14.45 9.60
N ASP A 72 -2.00 14.12 9.91
CA ASP A 72 -1.48 12.75 9.77
C ASP A 72 -2.33 11.76 10.56
N ARG A 73 -2.72 12.09 11.81
CA ARG A 73 -3.53 11.21 12.65
C ARG A 73 -4.94 10.97 12.12
N VAL A 74 -5.53 11.94 11.43
CA VAL A 74 -6.88 11.81 10.85
C VAL A 74 -6.82 11.18 9.46
N LEU A 75 -5.86 11.57 8.64
CA LEU A 75 -5.72 11.12 7.26
C LEU A 75 -5.14 9.71 7.15
N ASP A 76 -4.23 9.29 8.04
CA ASP A 76 -3.63 7.95 7.97
C ASP A 76 -4.66 6.81 8.09
N PRO A 77 -5.59 6.83 9.07
CA PRO A 77 -6.66 5.84 9.14
C PRO A 77 -7.61 5.93 7.96
N LEU A 78 -7.90 7.15 7.48
CA LEU A 78 -8.87 7.40 6.41
C LEU A 78 -8.34 6.95 5.03
N ALA A 79 -7.03 7.04 4.83
CA ALA A 79 -6.30 6.58 3.65
C ALA A 79 -6.20 5.05 3.58
N LYS A 80 -6.26 4.37 4.72
CA LYS A 80 -6.15 2.91 4.79
C LYS A 80 -7.50 2.27 4.50
N TRP A 81 -7.59 1.64 3.34
CA TRP A 81 -8.71 0.75 3.04
C TRP A 81 -8.74 -0.42 4.04
N PRO A 82 -9.90 -0.77 4.59
CA PRO A 82 -10.02 -1.93 5.46
C PRO A 82 -9.52 -3.19 4.78
N SER A 83 -8.81 -4.04 5.52
CA SER A 83 -8.22 -5.29 5.00
C SER A 83 -9.25 -6.32 4.51
N TRP A 84 -10.52 -6.17 4.91
CA TRP A 84 -11.61 -7.03 4.47
C TRP A 84 -12.20 -6.63 3.10
N CYS A 85 -11.95 -5.41 2.64
CA CYS A 85 -12.47 -4.91 1.38
C CYS A 85 -11.92 -5.72 0.20
N VAL A 86 -12.80 -6.09 -0.73
CA VAL A 86 -12.47 -6.89 -1.91
C VAL A 86 -12.75 -6.06 -3.15
N SER A 87 -11.77 -6.00 -4.05
CA SER A 87 -11.94 -5.31 -5.33
C SER A 87 -12.59 -6.21 -6.39
N TRP A 88 -13.23 -5.61 -7.40
CA TRP A 88 -13.82 -6.37 -8.51
C TRP A 88 -12.81 -7.31 -9.21
N PRO A 89 -11.57 -6.89 -9.51
CA PRO A 89 -10.57 -7.79 -10.09
C PRO A 89 -10.22 -8.95 -9.16
N GLU A 90 -10.22 -8.76 -7.84
CA GLU A 90 -10.03 -9.86 -6.88
C GLU A 90 -11.21 -10.84 -6.92
N LEU A 91 -12.44 -10.36 -7.07
CA LEU A 91 -13.62 -11.23 -7.25
C LEU A 91 -13.55 -12.06 -8.53
N ARG A 92 -13.10 -11.47 -9.62
CA ARG A 92 -13.06 -12.12 -10.94
C ARG A 92 -11.89 -13.09 -11.09
N HIS A 93 -10.73 -12.73 -10.55
CA HIS A 93 -9.46 -13.43 -10.79
C HIS A 93 -8.89 -14.15 -9.55
N GLU A 94 -9.68 -14.36 -8.50
CA GLU A 94 -9.25 -15.19 -7.36
C GLU A 94 -8.87 -16.60 -7.86
N GLY A 95 -7.62 -17.02 -7.61
CA GLY A 95 -7.07 -18.30 -8.07
C GLY A 95 -6.48 -18.29 -9.49
N ASP A 96 -6.57 -17.19 -10.22
CA ASP A 96 -5.95 -17.04 -11.55
C ASP A 96 -4.47 -16.64 -11.42
N ALA A 97 -3.58 -17.63 -11.51
CA ALA A 97 -2.15 -17.42 -11.39
C ALA A 97 -1.61 -16.44 -12.46
N ALA A 98 -2.12 -16.48 -13.70
CA ALA A 98 -1.63 -15.60 -14.76
C ALA A 98 -1.95 -14.13 -14.48
N TYR A 99 -3.18 -13.86 -14.00
CA TYR A 99 -3.57 -12.53 -13.55
C TYR A 99 -2.65 -12.01 -12.42
N TYR A 100 -2.39 -12.85 -11.41
CA TYR A 100 -1.54 -12.45 -10.29
C TYR A 100 -0.07 -12.26 -10.70
N ARG A 101 0.45 -13.04 -11.65
CA ARG A 101 1.81 -12.82 -12.20
C ARG A 101 1.92 -11.45 -12.84
N ALA A 102 1.00 -11.12 -13.75
CA ALA A 102 0.97 -9.82 -14.42
C ALA A 102 0.81 -8.66 -13.42
N ARG A 103 0.03 -8.86 -12.35
CA ARG A 103 -0.17 -7.87 -11.28
C ARG A 103 1.12 -7.63 -10.48
N VAL A 104 1.85 -8.69 -10.13
CA VAL A 104 3.16 -8.61 -9.46
C VAL A 104 4.16 -7.89 -10.35
N GLU A 105 4.36 -8.33 -11.59
CA GLU A 105 5.30 -7.73 -12.54
C GLU A 105 5.01 -6.23 -12.74
N LYS A 106 3.74 -5.87 -12.92
CA LYS A 106 3.31 -4.47 -13.05
C LYS A 106 3.61 -3.65 -11.80
N LYS A 107 3.41 -4.21 -10.60
CA LYS A 107 3.69 -3.50 -9.34
C LYS A 107 5.17 -3.35 -9.08
N VAL A 108 5.95 -4.43 -9.19
CA VAL A 108 7.40 -4.40 -9.03
C VAL A 108 7.98 -3.43 -10.06
N GLY A 109 7.63 -3.56 -11.35
CA GLY A 109 8.10 -2.66 -12.39
C GLY A 109 7.73 -1.19 -12.17
N ARG A 110 6.55 -0.89 -11.61
CA ARG A 110 6.18 0.49 -11.22
C ARG A 110 7.01 1.01 -10.05
N TRP A 111 7.37 0.17 -9.09
CA TRP A 111 8.27 0.53 -8.00
C TRP A 111 9.69 0.72 -8.50
N THR A 112 10.21 -0.21 -9.30
CA THR A 112 11.52 -0.12 -9.94
C THR A 112 11.66 1.16 -10.74
N LYS A 113 10.68 1.50 -11.59
CA LYS A 113 10.67 2.78 -12.33
C LYS A 113 10.70 4.02 -11.43
N ARG A 114 10.18 3.93 -10.20
CA ARG A 114 10.19 5.05 -9.24
C ARG A 114 11.50 5.09 -8.46
N ALA A 115 12.04 3.94 -8.08
CA ALA A 115 13.29 3.81 -7.34
C ALA A 115 14.51 4.13 -8.21
N SER A 116 14.46 3.78 -9.51
CA SER A 116 15.55 4.01 -10.47
C SER A 116 15.65 5.45 -10.97
N VAL A 117 14.76 6.37 -10.54
CA VAL A 117 14.81 7.76 -10.99
C VAL A 117 16.02 8.44 -10.35
N PRO A 118 16.94 9.03 -11.15
CA PRO A 118 18.09 9.72 -10.59
C PRO A 118 17.65 10.88 -9.72
N ARG A 119 18.34 11.05 -8.59
CA ARG A 119 18.07 12.10 -7.62
C ARG A 119 18.23 13.47 -8.29
N LYS A 120 17.17 14.28 -8.23
CA LYS A 120 17.20 15.69 -8.63
C LYS A 120 17.25 16.57 -7.40
N ALA A 121 18.07 17.62 -7.44
CA ALA A 121 18.10 18.63 -6.39
C ALA A 121 16.69 19.25 -6.21
N GLY A 122 16.26 19.43 -4.96
CA GLY A 122 14.95 20.01 -4.63
C GLY A 122 13.74 19.07 -4.79
N LYS A 123 13.93 17.78 -5.14
CA LYS A 123 12.83 16.79 -5.18
C LYS A 123 12.93 15.76 -4.05
N PRO A 124 11.78 15.18 -3.61
CA PRO A 124 11.77 14.08 -2.65
C PRO A 124 12.67 12.94 -3.12
N ARG A 125 13.33 12.27 -2.16
CA ARG A 125 14.15 11.10 -2.47
C ARG A 125 13.28 10.01 -3.12
N PRO A 126 13.80 9.29 -4.13
CA PRO A 126 13.15 8.09 -4.64
C PRO A 126 12.84 7.11 -3.50
N PRO A 127 11.74 6.36 -3.58
CA PRO A 127 11.41 5.38 -2.58
C PRO A 127 12.43 4.24 -2.58
N VAL A 128 13.08 4.03 -1.43
CA VAL A 128 14.10 2.98 -1.25
C VAL A 128 13.48 1.69 -0.72
N GLU A 129 12.36 1.81 -0.01
CA GLU A 129 11.57 0.68 0.49
C GLU A 129 10.27 0.54 -0.30
N CYS A 130 9.90 -0.71 -0.59
CA CYS A 130 8.55 -1.00 -1.03
C CYS A 130 7.99 -2.25 -0.36
N ALA A 131 6.70 -2.18 0.03
CA ALA A 131 5.95 -3.29 0.54
C ALA A 131 4.89 -3.70 -0.49
N ILE A 132 4.93 -4.95 -0.92
CA ILE A 132 3.91 -5.54 -1.80
C ILE A 132 2.97 -6.33 -0.90
N PRO A 133 1.68 -5.98 -0.76
CA PRO A 133 0.78 -6.69 0.14
C PRO A 133 0.30 -8.02 -0.46
N LEU A 134 -0.05 -8.99 0.40
CA LEU A 134 -0.48 -10.35 0.03
C LEU A 134 -1.59 -10.35 -1.05
N ARG A 135 -2.51 -9.39 -1.00
CA ARG A 135 -3.59 -9.25 -1.99
C ARG A 135 -3.11 -9.16 -3.45
N ASP A 136 -1.86 -8.79 -3.70
CA ASP A 136 -1.33 -8.63 -5.05
C ASP A 136 -0.59 -9.86 -5.58
N TYR A 137 -0.24 -10.82 -4.71
CA TYR A 137 0.47 -12.05 -5.09
C TYR A 137 -0.17 -13.32 -4.54
N ARG A 138 -1.34 -13.24 -3.91
CA ARG A 138 -2.05 -14.36 -3.28
C ARG A 138 -2.10 -15.62 -4.15
N GLY A 139 -2.42 -15.48 -5.45
CA GLY A 139 -2.54 -16.60 -6.38
C GLY A 139 -1.22 -17.15 -6.96
N VAL A 140 -0.08 -16.50 -6.71
CA VAL A 140 1.25 -16.91 -7.22
C VAL A 140 2.27 -17.17 -6.11
N GLY A 141 2.00 -16.73 -4.88
CA GLY A 141 2.89 -16.87 -3.74
C GLY A 141 3.95 -15.76 -3.66
N GLY A 142 4.52 -15.62 -2.46
CA GLY A 142 5.60 -14.66 -2.22
C GLY A 142 6.87 -15.01 -2.98
N ALA A 143 7.09 -16.30 -3.29
CA ALA A 143 8.26 -16.78 -4.02
C ALA A 143 8.41 -16.10 -5.39
N TYR A 144 7.28 -15.92 -6.11
CA TYR A 144 7.28 -15.25 -7.40
C TYR A 144 7.58 -13.75 -7.28
N VAL A 145 7.13 -13.11 -6.21
CA VAL A 145 7.48 -11.70 -5.92
C VAL A 145 8.97 -11.57 -5.70
N ALA A 146 9.56 -12.44 -4.88
CA ALA A 146 11.00 -12.48 -4.64
C ALA A 146 11.78 -12.68 -5.93
N GLN A 147 11.37 -13.63 -6.77
CA GLN A 147 12.01 -13.90 -8.06
C GLN A 147 12.03 -12.66 -8.96
N VAL A 148 10.87 -12.01 -9.15
CA VAL A 148 10.75 -10.82 -10.03
C VAL A 148 11.51 -9.63 -9.43
N ALA A 149 11.48 -9.47 -8.11
CA ALA A 149 12.16 -8.38 -7.42
C ALA A 149 13.69 -8.53 -7.50
N LEU A 150 14.23 -9.72 -7.18
CA LEU A 150 15.65 -10.04 -7.29
C LEU A 150 16.17 -9.85 -8.72
N ALA A 151 15.40 -10.29 -9.72
CA ALA A 151 15.73 -10.09 -11.13
C ALA A 151 15.81 -8.60 -11.53
N GLN A 152 15.14 -7.71 -10.79
CA GLN A 152 15.16 -6.27 -11.02
C GLN A 152 16.18 -5.52 -10.13
N GLY A 153 16.94 -6.22 -9.28
CA GLY A 153 17.94 -5.63 -8.40
C GLY A 153 17.42 -5.20 -7.02
N TRP A 154 16.25 -5.68 -6.61
CA TRP A 154 15.75 -5.47 -5.25
C TRP A 154 16.31 -6.53 -4.30
N GLU A 155 16.55 -6.14 -3.05
CA GLU A 155 16.89 -7.03 -1.95
C GLU A 155 15.67 -7.32 -1.07
N LEU A 156 15.61 -8.53 -0.53
CA LEU A 156 14.56 -8.94 0.41
C LEU A 156 14.90 -8.49 1.83
N ARG A 157 13.93 -7.90 2.53
CA ARG A 157 14.02 -7.57 3.96
C ARG A 157 13.27 -8.59 4.80
N PRO A 158 13.50 -8.67 6.13
CA PRO A 158 12.67 -9.44 7.03
C PRO A 158 11.20 -9.09 6.83
N THR A 159 10.38 -10.11 6.57
CA THR A 159 9.08 -9.97 5.93
C THR A 159 8.11 -10.98 6.52
N ASP A 160 6.88 -10.54 6.81
CA ASP A 160 5.75 -11.43 7.12
C ASP A 160 4.97 -11.68 5.82
N VAL A 161 5.28 -12.77 5.12
CA VAL A 161 4.71 -13.12 3.81
C VAL A 161 3.19 -13.33 3.87
N ARG A 162 2.63 -13.57 5.06
CA ARG A 162 1.17 -13.64 5.22
C ARG A 162 0.51 -12.27 5.20
N LYS A 163 1.30 -11.19 5.20
CA LYS A 163 0.82 -9.80 5.13
C LYS A 163 1.37 -9.08 3.91
N GLU A 164 2.68 -9.09 3.71
CA GLU A 164 3.37 -8.32 2.68
C GLU A 164 4.74 -8.90 2.37
N VAL A 165 5.34 -8.55 1.22
CA VAL A 165 6.75 -8.76 0.90
C VAL A 165 7.46 -7.42 0.91
N ARG A 166 8.46 -7.26 1.78
CA ARG A 166 9.25 -6.03 1.90
C ARG A 166 10.52 -6.13 1.09
N LEU A 167 10.72 -5.14 0.24
CA LEU A 167 11.83 -5.03 -0.70
C LEU A 167 12.61 -3.74 -0.45
N TRP A 168 13.91 -3.81 -0.61
CA TRP A 168 14.85 -2.70 -0.50
C TRP A 168 15.58 -2.50 -1.83
N TRP A 169 15.69 -1.25 -2.28
CA TRP A 169 16.43 -0.92 -3.50
C TRP A 169 17.90 -0.66 -3.15
N SER A 170 18.75 -1.67 -3.39
CA SER A 170 20.18 -1.61 -3.04
C SER A 170 20.95 -0.57 -3.85
N ALA A 171 20.55 -0.31 -5.09
CA ALA A 171 21.20 0.71 -5.93
C ALA A 171 20.95 2.17 -5.48
N ALA A 172 20.24 2.41 -4.37
CA ALA A 172 20.11 3.72 -3.74
C ALA A 172 20.90 3.87 -2.42
N SER A 173 21.64 2.85 -1.97
CA SER A 173 22.57 2.95 -0.83
C SER A 173 23.93 3.54 -1.23
#